data_AF-A0A6M3M5B6-F1
#
_entry.id   AF-A0A6M3M5B6-F1
#
_cell.length_a   1.000
_cell.length_b   1.000
_cell.length_c   1.000
_cell.angle_alpha   90.00
_cell.angle_beta   90.00
_cell.angle_gamma   90.00
#
_symmetry.space_group_name_H-M   'P 1'
#
loop_
_entity.id
_entity.type
_entity.pdbx_description
1 polymer ?
#
loop_
_entity_poly.entity_id
_entity_poly.type
_entity_poly.pdbx_seq_one_letter_code
_entity_poly.pdbx_strand_id
1 'polypeptide(L)'
;MQDYRYDRVNSLASHEAARQEIARKMAAFEAEHGPVETTPILTTDKRIPYRISCPEKKQQQLSVMQTKERSRKKLNEERIKIAASNRERIKALSNCKLSIKAIAERTGLSVSLVQRAVRDIRNEQ
;
A
#
# COMPACT_ATOMS: atom_id res chain seq x y z
N MET A 1 31.03 4.49 -22.95
CA MET A 1 29.59 4.10 -22.94
C MET A 1 28.82 5.23 -22.29
N GLN A 2 27.94 5.91 -23.01
CA GLN A 2 27.10 6.98 -22.46
C GLN A 2 25.80 6.35 -21.95
N ASP A 3 25.57 6.47 -20.64
CA ASP A 3 24.35 6.02 -19.98
C ASP A 3 23.23 7.01 -20.25
N TYR A 4 22.30 6.66 -21.14
CA TYR A 4 21.07 7.42 -21.34
C TYR A 4 20.11 7.14 -20.19
N ARG A 5 20.19 7.95 -19.14
CA ARG A 5 19.13 8.04 -18.13
C ARG A 5 17.97 8.81 -18.75
N TYR A 6 16.91 8.09 -19.10
CA TYR A 6 15.63 8.74 -19.45
C TYR A 6 15.02 9.29 -18.16
N ASP A 7 15.28 10.56 -17.91
CA ASP A 7 14.47 11.35 -16.98
C ASP A 7 13.01 11.27 -17.44
N ARG A 8 12.13 10.94 -16.50
CA ARG A 8 10.69 10.80 -16.71
C ARG A 8 10.10 12.16 -17.05
N VAL A 9 10.19 12.58 -18.30
CA VAL A 9 9.54 13.78 -18.81
C VAL A 9 8.55 13.32 -19.89
N ASN A 10 7.35 12.94 -19.45
CA ASN A 10 6.20 12.67 -20.33
C ASN A 10 5.66 14.00 -20.90
N SER A 11 6.46 14.71 -21.69
CA SER A 11 6.00 15.87 -22.46
C SER A 11 5.89 15.48 -23.92
N LEU A 12 4.89 16.00 -24.64
CA LEU A 12 4.72 15.71 -26.06
C LEU A 12 5.97 16.10 -26.86
N ALA A 13 6.63 17.18 -26.47
CA ALA A 13 7.87 17.66 -27.06
C ALA A 13 9.05 16.67 -26.94
N SER A 14 9.20 15.99 -25.80
CA SER A 14 10.27 14.99 -25.63
C SER A 14 10.02 13.75 -26.50
N HIS A 15 8.76 13.35 -26.65
CA HIS A 15 8.37 12.27 -27.54
C HIS A 15 8.59 12.62 -29.01
N GLU A 16 8.28 13.85 -29.42
CA GLU A 16 8.56 14.32 -30.78
C GLU A 16 10.06 14.39 -31.07
N ALA A 17 10.86 14.89 -30.13
CA ALA A 17 12.31 14.91 -30.26
C ALA A 17 12.90 13.49 -30.41
N ALA A 18 12.45 12.53 -29.59
CA ALA A 18 12.87 11.14 -29.70
C ALA A 18 12.48 10.51 -31.05
N ARG A 19 11.27 10.82 -31.58
CA ARG A 19 10.84 10.36 -32.90
C ARG A 19 11.75 10.90 -34.01
N GLN A 20 12.12 12.18 -33.93
CA GLN A 20 13.01 12.81 -34.91
C GLN A 20 14.43 12.22 -34.86
N GLU A 21 14.97 11.94 -33.68
CA GLU A 21 16.26 11.28 -33.55
C GLU A 21 16.27 9.87 -34.15
N ILE A 22 15.21 9.09 -33.91
CA ILE A 22 15.07 7.74 -34.49
C ILE A 22 14.97 7.83 -36.02
N ALA A 23 14.17 8.76 -36.55
CA ALA A 23 14.04 8.95 -37.99
C ALA A 23 15.38 9.29 -38.66
N ARG A 24 16.20 10.16 -38.03
CA ARG A 24 17.54 10.49 -38.54
C ARG A 24 18.47 9.29 -38.58
N LYS A 25 18.43 8.43 -37.55
CA LYS A 25 19.25 7.20 -37.50
C LYS A 25 18.81 6.19 -38.55
N MET A 26 17.51 6.02 -38.77
CA MET A 26 16.98 5.15 -39.83
C MET A 26 17.36 5.66 -41.22
N ALA A 27 17.23 6.96 -41.49
CA ALA A 27 17.61 7.55 -42.78
C ALA A 27 19.11 7.42 -43.08
N ALA A 28 19.98 7.62 -42.07
CA ALA A 28 21.41 7.40 -42.22
C ALA A 28 21.73 5.93 -42.51
N PHE A 29 21.05 5.00 -41.84
CA PHE A 29 21.23 3.58 -42.04
C PHE A 29 20.77 3.12 -43.44
N GLU A 30 19.61 3.60 -43.92
CA GLU A 30 19.08 3.32 -45.25
C GLU A 30 19.97 3.89 -46.38
N ALA A 31 20.61 5.05 -46.16
CA ALA A 31 21.56 5.61 -47.11
C ALA A 31 22.83 4.75 -47.26
N GLU A 32 23.26 4.09 -46.18
CA GLU A 32 24.44 3.23 -46.18
C GLU A 32 24.15 1.79 -46.64
N HIS A 33 22.98 1.24 -46.31
CA HIS A 33 22.67 -0.20 -46.47
C HIS A 33 21.56 -0.50 -47.49
N GLY A 34 20.92 0.52 -48.06
CA GLY A 34 19.75 0.39 -48.93
C GLY A 34 18.43 0.27 -48.16
N PRO A 35 17.28 0.23 -48.86
CA PRO A 35 15.96 0.14 -48.23
C PRO A 35 15.84 -1.15 -47.42
N VAL A 36 15.49 -1.02 -46.15
CA VAL A 36 15.39 -2.15 -45.22
C VAL A 36 14.09 -2.92 -45.52
N GLU A 37 14.21 -4.08 -46.15
CA GLU A 37 13.09 -5.02 -46.30
C GLU A 37 12.71 -5.56 -44.91
N THR A 38 11.57 -5.12 -44.38
CA THR A 38 11.06 -5.61 -43.10
C THR A 38 10.05 -6.74 -43.35
N THR A 39 10.48 -7.98 -43.12
CA THR A 39 9.54 -9.10 -43.09
C THR A 39 8.71 -9.03 -41.80
N PRO A 40 7.37 -9.15 -41.85
CA PRO A 40 6.55 -9.11 -40.66
C PRO A 40 6.86 -10.31 -39.75
N ILE A 41 7.08 -10.04 -38.47
CA ILE A 41 7.28 -11.10 -37.46
C ILE A 41 5.93 -11.76 -37.21
N LEU A 42 5.69 -12.90 -37.88
CA LEU A 42 4.56 -13.77 -37.61
C LEU A 42 4.67 -14.28 -36.17
N THR A 43 3.80 -13.81 -35.30
CA THR A 43 3.79 -14.21 -33.89
C THR A 43 2.52 -14.98 -33.59
N THR A 44 2.48 -16.24 -34.01
CA THR A 44 1.35 -17.14 -33.72
C THR A 44 1.34 -17.64 -32.28
N ASP A 45 2.49 -17.75 -31.61
CA ASP A 45 2.58 -18.37 -30.28
C ASP A 45 3.45 -17.56 -29.30
N LYS A 46 2.93 -16.43 -28.81
CA LYS A 46 3.61 -15.65 -27.75
C LYS A 46 3.41 -16.28 -26.38
N ARG A 47 3.98 -17.47 -26.14
CA ARG A 47 4.30 -17.91 -24.78
C ARG A 47 5.59 -17.19 -24.38
N ILE A 48 5.49 -16.20 -23.50
CA ILE A 48 6.66 -15.48 -22.99
C ILE A 48 7.59 -16.51 -22.31
N PRO A 49 8.76 -16.83 -22.88
CA PRO A 49 9.51 -18.01 -22.47
C PRO A 49 10.21 -17.86 -21.10
N TYR A 50 10.22 -16.66 -20.51
CA TYR A 50 10.83 -16.40 -19.22
C TYR A 50 10.07 -15.34 -18.45
N ARG A 51 9.71 -15.65 -17.20
CA ARG A 51 9.19 -14.69 -16.22
C ARG A 51 10.38 -14.19 -15.39
N ILE A 52 10.84 -12.96 -15.64
CA ILE A 52 11.91 -12.34 -14.85
C ILE A 52 11.36 -12.01 -13.46
N SER A 53 11.43 -12.98 -12.54
CA SER A 53 11.18 -12.71 -11.13
C SER A 53 12.42 -12.06 -10.54
N CYS A 54 12.29 -10.83 -10.05
CA CYS A 54 13.36 -10.16 -9.33
C CYS A 54 13.21 -10.49 -7.82
N PRO A 55 13.97 -11.47 -7.28
CA PRO A 55 13.77 -11.94 -5.91
C PRO A 55 14.01 -10.82 -4.88
N GLU A 56 14.92 -9.90 -5.18
CA GLU A 56 15.22 -8.72 -4.35
C GLU A 56 14.00 -7.81 -4.16
N LYS A 57 13.25 -7.54 -5.24
CA LYS A 57 12.01 -6.75 -5.15
C LYS A 57 10.95 -7.45 -4.30
N LYS A 58 10.86 -8.78 -4.36
CA LYS A 58 9.94 -9.57 -3.52
C LYS A 58 10.35 -9.52 -2.04
N GLN A 59 11.63 -9.64 -1.74
CA GLN A 59 12.16 -9.54 -0.38
C GLN A 59 11.95 -8.14 0.22
N GLN A 60 12.17 -7.08 -0.56
CA GLN A 60 11.89 -5.69 -0.15
C GLN A 60 10.40 -5.47 0.14
N GLN A 61 9.49 -6.02 -0.67
CA GLN A 61 8.06 -5.92 -0.39
C GLN A 61 7.68 -6.64 0.90
N LEU A 62 8.25 -7.83 1.15
CA LEU A 62 8.03 -8.58 2.38
C LEU A 62 8.54 -7.83 3.62
N SER A 63 9.72 -7.21 3.56
CA SER A 63 10.26 -6.43 4.68
C SER A 63 9.43 -5.16 4.96
N VAL A 64 8.94 -4.48 3.92
CA VAL A 64 8.03 -3.34 4.06
C VAL A 64 6.70 -3.76 4.70
N MET A 65 6.15 -4.91 4.29
CA MET A 65 4.91 -5.45 4.88
C MET A 65 5.11 -5.84 6.35
N GLN A 66 6.19 -6.54 6.69
CA GLN A 66 6.52 -6.88 8.07
C GLN A 66 6.69 -5.64 8.96
N THR A 67 7.29 -4.56 8.44
CA THR A 67 7.44 -3.30 9.17
C THR A 67 6.07 -2.65 9.44
N LYS A 68 5.18 -2.64 8.44
CA LYS A 68 3.79 -2.14 8.60
C LYS A 68 2.98 -2.98 9.59
N GLU A 69 3.16 -4.30 9.59
CA GLU A 69 2.48 -5.17 10.54
C GLU A 69 2.97 -4.93 11.97
N ARG A 70 4.28 -4.80 12.18
CA ARG A 70 4.86 -4.48 13.48
C ARG A 70 4.36 -3.15 14.03
N SER A 71 4.26 -2.11 13.19
CA SER A 71 3.73 -0.81 13.64
C SER A 71 2.24 -0.89 13.99
N ARG A 72 1.43 -1.61 13.21
CA ARG A 72 0.02 -1.87 13.51
C ARG A 72 -0.16 -2.66 14.81
N LYS A 73 0.68 -3.66 15.07
CA LYS A 73 0.64 -4.45 16.32
C LYS A 73 0.85 -3.57 17.55
N LYS A 74 1.87 -2.71 17.53
CA LYS A 74 2.13 -1.75 18.63
C LYS A 74 0.94 -0.84 18.92
N LEU A 75 0.35 -0.23 17.88
CA LEU A 75 -0.84 0.60 18.02
C LEU A 75 -2.04 -0.19 18.57
N ASN A 76 -2.18 -1.45 18.16
CA ASN A 76 -3.28 -2.28 18.64
C ASN A 76 -3.08 -2.68 20.11
N GLU A 77 -1.85 -2.99 20.53
CA GLU A 77 -1.51 -3.27 21.93
C GLU A 77 -1.82 -2.08 22.84
N GLU A 78 -1.50 -0.85 22.42
CA GLU A 78 -1.87 0.37 23.16
C GLU A 78 -3.39 0.54 23.27
N ARG A 79 -4.12 0.33 22.18
CA ARG A 79 -5.59 0.38 22.18
C ARG A 79 -6.20 -0.66 23.10
N ILE A 80 -5.66 -1.88 23.11
CA ILE A 80 -6.12 -2.96 24.00
C ILE A 80 -5.89 -2.57 25.47
N LYS A 81 -4.73 -2.02 25.81
CA LYS A 81 -4.43 -1.54 27.18
C LYS A 81 -5.39 -0.45 27.63
N ILE A 82 -5.66 0.54 26.78
CA ILE A 82 -6.61 1.63 27.07
C ILE A 82 -8.03 1.06 27.24
N ALA A 83 -8.45 0.15 26.36
CA ALA A 83 -9.76 -0.49 26.43
C ALA A 83 -9.92 -1.30 27.73
N ALA A 84 -8.90 -2.04 28.15
CA ALA A 84 -8.90 -2.79 29.40
C ALA A 84 -9.02 -1.85 30.62
N SER A 85 -8.22 -0.78 30.67
CA SER A 85 -8.29 0.20 31.75
C SER A 85 -9.67 0.89 31.84
N ASN A 86 -10.23 1.28 30.69
CA ASN A 86 -11.58 1.85 30.64
C ASN A 86 -12.64 0.86 31.11
N ARG A 87 -12.51 -0.42 30.74
CA ARG A 87 -13.41 -1.49 31.16
C ARG A 87 -13.39 -1.68 32.68
N GLU A 88 -12.22 -1.66 33.31
CA GLU A 88 -12.08 -1.75 34.76
C GLU A 88 -12.76 -0.56 35.48
N ARG A 89 -12.53 0.66 34.98
CA ARG A 89 -13.19 1.87 35.51
C ARG A 89 -14.72 1.78 35.41
N ILE A 90 -15.23 1.33 34.26
CA ILE A 90 -16.67 1.13 34.05
C ILE A 90 -17.20 0.04 35.00
N LYS A 91 -16.48 -1.07 35.16
CA LYS A 91 -16.87 -2.16 36.08
C LYS A 91 -16.98 -1.66 37.52
N ALA A 92 -15.97 -0.94 38.01
CA ALA A 92 -15.98 -0.36 39.36
C ALA A 92 -17.18 0.57 39.59
N LEU A 93 -17.45 1.46 38.62
CA LEU A 93 -18.58 2.39 38.71
C LEU A 93 -19.94 1.69 38.56
N SER A 94 -20.02 0.63 37.77
CA SER A 94 -21.24 -0.16 37.59
C SER A 94 -21.65 -0.90 38.87
N ASN A 95 -20.67 -1.37 39.66
CA ASN A 95 -20.92 -1.99 40.97
C ASN A 95 -21.54 -1.01 41.97
N CYS A 96 -21.28 0.29 41.82
CA CYS A 96 -21.90 1.35 42.63
C CYS A 96 -23.34 1.70 42.22
N LYS A 97 -23.97 0.93 41.31
CA LYS A 97 -25.35 1.14 40.81
C LYS A 97 -25.61 2.53 40.21
N LEU A 98 -24.57 3.19 39.68
CA LEU A 98 -24.72 4.45 38.96
C LEU A 98 -25.44 4.25 37.63
N SER A 99 -26.17 5.28 37.19
CA SER A 99 -26.80 5.27 35.87
C SER A 99 -25.72 5.32 34.77
N ILE A 100 -26.02 4.72 33.61
CA ILE A 100 -25.09 4.69 32.47
C ILE A 100 -24.63 6.10 32.05
N LYS A 101 -25.54 7.09 32.14
CA LYS A 101 -25.21 8.51 31.86
C LYS A 101 -24.19 9.07 32.86
N ALA A 102 -24.39 8.83 34.15
CA ALA A 102 -23.45 9.27 35.18
C ALA A 102 -22.08 8.59 35.06
N ILE A 103 -22.04 7.32 34.63
CA ILE A 103 -20.78 6.60 34.36
C ILE A 103 -20.05 7.23 33.16
N ALA A 104 -20.78 7.56 32.09
CA ALA A 104 -20.23 8.23 30.91
C ALA A 104 -19.61 9.59 31.25
N GLU A 105 -20.33 10.41 32.03
CA GLU A 105 -19.83 11.73 32.50
C GLU A 105 -18.56 11.60 33.34
N ARG A 106 -18.51 10.65 34.29
CA ARG A 106 -17.33 10.44 35.15
C ARG A 106 -16.13 9.84 34.44
N THR A 107 -16.36 9.06 33.38
CA THR A 107 -15.28 8.41 32.62
C THR A 107 -14.82 9.25 31.43
N GLY A 108 -15.62 10.23 31.00
CA GLY A 108 -15.39 10.98 29.77
C GLY A 108 -15.62 10.16 28.50
N LEU A 109 -16.33 9.03 28.61
CA LEU A 109 -16.59 8.11 27.50
C LEU A 109 -17.99 8.33 26.93
N SER A 110 -18.21 7.89 25.70
CA SER A 110 -19.55 7.96 25.10
C SER A 110 -20.52 7.02 25.82
N VAL A 111 -21.78 7.45 25.91
CA VAL A 111 -22.86 6.65 26.52
C VAL A 111 -23.00 5.27 25.84
N SER A 112 -22.84 5.21 24.51
CA SER A 112 -22.93 3.96 23.75
C SER A 112 -21.81 2.98 24.09
N LEU A 113 -20.59 3.46 24.30
CA LEU A 113 -19.44 2.63 24.68
C LEU A 113 -19.62 2.08 26.09
N VAL A 114 -20.07 2.91 27.03
CA VAL A 114 -20.37 2.49 28.40
C VAL A 114 -21.50 1.46 28.41
N GLN A 115 -22.59 1.69 27.68
CA GLN A 115 -23.71 0.76 27.60
C GLN A 115 -23.28 -0.62 27.07
N ARG A 116 -22.42 -0.64 26.04
CA ARG A 116 -21.85 -1.89 25.50
C ARG A 116 -20.97 -2.58 26.54
N ALA A 117 -20.04 -1.85 27.16
CA ALA A 117 -19.14 -2.41 28.17
C ALA A 117 -19.90 -2.98 29.38
N VAL A 118 -20.94 -2.30 29.87
CA VAL A 118 -21.79 -2.81 30.96
C VAL A 118 -22.53 -4.08 30.55
N ARG A 119 -23.04 -4.15 29.31
CA ARG A 119 -23.67 -5.36 28.78
C ARG A 119 -22.67 -6.52 28.70
N ASP A 120 -21.48 -6.28 28.18
CA ASP A 120 -20.44 -7.30 28.04
C ASP A 120 -19.98 -7.82 29.41
N ILE A 121 -19.83 -6.94 30.40
CA ILE A 121 -19.52 -7.30 31.80
C ILE A 121 -20.64 -8.16 32.41
N ARG A 122 -21.91 -7.84 32.13
CA ARG A 122 -23.06 -8.60 32.64
C ARG A 122 -23.16 -9.99 31.98
N ASN A 123 -22.75 -10.13 30.73
CA ASN A 123 -22.78 -11.41 30.01
C ASN A 123 -21.60 -12.34 30.36
N GLU A 124 -20.53 -11.80 30.96
CA GLU A 124 -19.37 -12.57 31.43
C GLU A 124 -19.54 -13.11 32.86
N GLN A 125 -20.59 -12.70 33.59
CA GLN A 125 -20.97 -13.19 34.91
C GLN A 125 -22.04 -14.29 34.79
#